data_AF-A0A328VMC4-F1
#
_entry.id   AF-A0A328VMC4-F1
#
_cell.length_a   1.000
_cell.length_b   1.000
_cell.length_c   1.000
_cell.angle_alpha   90.00
_cell.angle_beta   90.00
_cell.angle_gamma   90.00
#
_symmetry.space_group_name_H-M   'P 1'
#
loop_
_entity.id
_entity.type
_entity.pdbx_description
1 polymer ?
#
loop_
_entity_poly.entity_id
_entity_poly.type
_entity_poly.pdbx_seq_one_letter_code
_entity_poly.pdbx_strand_id
1 'polypeptide(L)'
;MNFNLISWLFTDPWTAGQNAGLGGPEAFHFYVPWLIFCTAGLLICFYYAVEGRKRFFKNQAVIKYMLDRYLSWFAAICLVGYPLIFARAYLDQYFFAWRVWRYLWLLWLVGWAIWWVVYLVRKFPQEQASFVAYRQRQQYIPKSSRRKAKARAASR
;
A
#
# COMPACT_ATOMS: atom_id res chain seq x y z
N MET A 1 29.88 -24.90 -13.09
CA MET A 1 29.38 -24.44 -11.76
C MET A 1 27.86 -24.51 -11.78
N ASN A 2 27.25 -25.40 -10.99
CA ASN A 2 25.80 -25.46 -10.86
C ASN A 2 25.35 -24.36 -9.88
N PHE A 3 24.62 -23.37 -10.38
CA PHE A 3 24.00 -22.35 -9.54
C PHE A 3 22.80 -22.96 -8.82
N ASN A 4 22.88 -23.08 -7.50
CA ASN A 4 21.77 -23.54 -6.69
C ASN A 4 20.98 -22.32 -6.18
N LEU A 5 19.81 -22.09 -6.80
CA LEU A 5 18.92 -20.97 -6.48
C LEU A 5 18.45 -21.01 -5.01
N ILE A 6 18.16 -22.21 -4.49
CA ILE A 6 17.64 -22.39 -3.14
C ILE A 6 18.70 -21.98 -2.13
N SER A 7 19.93 -22.50 -2.26
CA SER A 7 21.01 -22.10 -1.34
C SER A 7 21.24 -20.60 -1.40
N TRP A 8 21.27 -20.01 -2.59
CA TRP A 8 21.46 -18.56 -2.74
C TRP A 8 20.37 -17.72 -2.06
N LEU A 9 19.10 -18.12 -2.14
CA LEU A 9 17.96 -17.40 -1.55
C LEU A 9 17.97 -17.41 -0.01
N PHE A 10 18.43 -18.52 0.56
CA PHE A 10 18.43 -18.78 2.01
C PHE A 10 19.81 -18.59 2.66
N THR A 11 20.79 -18.03 1.94
CA THR A 11 22.09 -17.66 2.52
C THR A 11 22.00 -16.28 3.18
N ASP A 12 22.53 -16.15 4.39
CA ASP A 12 22.67 -14.88 5.10
C ASP A 12 23.77 -13.99 4.49
N PRO A 13 23.70 -12.65 4.69
CA PRO A 13 24.71 -11.70 4.23
C PRO A 13 26.17 -12.03 4.57
N TRP A 14 26.42 -12.65 5.72
CA TRP A 14 27.77 -12.92 6.20
C TRP A 14 28.38 -14.11 5.45
N THR A 15 27.67 -15.23 5.40
CA THR A 15 28.05 -16.41 4.62
C THR A 15 28.17 -16.08 3.13
N ALA A 16 27.30 -15.20 2.62
CA ALA A 16 27.40 -14.68 1.26
C ALA A 16 28.68 -13.87 1.02
N GLY A 17 29.06 -13.02 1.95
CA GLY A 17 30.31 -12.25 1.88
C GLY A 17 31.54 -13.15 1.89
N GLN A 18 31.58 -14.14 2.80
CA GLN A 18 32.66 -15.12 2.87
C GLN A 18 32.80 -15.94 1.58
N ASN A 19 31.68 -16.40 1.01
CA ASN A 19 31.68 -17.11 -0.28
C ASN A 19 32.15 -16.25 -1.46
N ALA A 20 32.06 -14.92 -1.34
CA ALA A 20 32.56 -13.96 -2.31
C ALA A 20 34.01 -13.50 -2.03
N GLY A 21 34.68 -14.07 -1.01
CA GLY A 21 36.05 -13.69 -0.62
C GLY A 21 36.14 -12.36 0.13
N LEU A 22 35.02 -11.85 0.67
CA LEU A 22 34.98 -10.64 1.48
C LEU A 22 35.22 -10.96 2.95
N GLY A 23 35.98 -10.10 3.64
CA GLY A 23 36.22 -10.20 5.09
C GLY A 23 35.06 -9.74 5.98
N GLY A 24 33.87 -9.58 5.41
CA GLY A 24 32.68 -9.03 6.09
C GLY A 24 31.40 -9.34 5.32
N PRO A 25 30.25 -8.81 5.76
CA PRO A 25 28.97 -9.08 5.12
C PRO A 25 28.95 -8.51 3.70
N GLU A 26 28.21 -9.16 2.81
CA GLU A 26 27.93 -8.63 1.46
C GLU A 26 27.45 -7.17 1.56
N ALA A 27 27.82 -6.27 0.65
CA ALA A 27 27.29 -4.90 0.70
C ALA A 27 25.85 -4.85 0.19
N PHE A 28 24.95 -4.13 0.89
CA PHE A 28 23.58 -3.95 0.42
C PHE A 28 23.48 -2.71 -0.49
N HIS A 29 23.62 -2.90 -1.79
CA HIS A 29 23.69 -1.81 -2.77
C HIS A 29 22.36 -1.07 -2.98
N PHE A 30 21.23 -1.75 -2.77
CA PHE A 30 19.88 -1.19 -3.02
C PHE A 30 19.27 -0.50 -1.79
N TYR A 31 20.06 -0.23 -0.75
CA TYR A 31 19.54 0.37 0.49
C TYR A 31 19.01 1.79 0.26
N VAL A 32 19.73 2.63 -0.50
CA VAL A 32 19.33 4.03 -0.73
C VAL A 32 18.04 4.11 -1.55
N PRO A 33 17.93 3.46 -2.74
CA PRO A 33 16.70 3.55 -3.52
C PRO A 33 15.49 3.01 -2.76
N TRP A 34 15.67 1.95 -1.97
CA TRP A 34 14.60 1.37 -1.16
C TRP A 34 14.16 2.32 -0.03
N LEU A 35 15.11 2.91 0.68
CA LEU A 35 14.80 3.89 1.72
C LEU A 35 14.06 5.11 1.14
N ILE A 36 14.51 5.62 0.00
CA ILE A 36 13.83 6.70 -0.72
C ILE A 36 12.40 6.28 -1.10
N PHE A 37 12.23 5.08 -1.65
CA PHE A 37 10.90 4.56 -2.01
C PHE A 37 9.96 4.49 -0.80
N CYS A 38 10.41 3.92 0.31
CA CYS A 38 9.59 3.79 1.53
C CYS A 38 9.26 5.14 2.16
N THR A 39 10.25 6.05 2.27
CA THR A 39 10.07 7.40 2.82
C THR A 39 9.13 8.25 1.96
N ALA A 40 9.40 8.33 0.66
CA ALA A 40 8.56 9.07 -0.29
C ALA A 40 7.14 8.48 -0.33
N GLY A 41 7.01 7.15 -0.32
CA GLY A 41 5.71 6.49 -0.30
C GLY A 41 4.87 6.84 0.93
N LEU A 42 5.48 6.84 2.13
CA LEU A 42 4.79 7.28 3.34
C LEU A 42 4.47 8.77 3.34
N LEU A 43 5.37 9.62 2.84
CA LEU A 43 5.12 11.06 2.72
C LEU A 43 3.91 11.34 1.81
N ILE A 44 3.78 10.62 0.69
CA ILE A 44 2.62 10.73 -0.21
C ILE A 44 1.34 10.32 0.53
N CYS A 45 1.35 9.19 1.24
CA CYS A 45 0.20 8.75 2.04
C CYS A 45 -0.18 9.76 3.12
N PHE A 46 0.81 10.31 3.82
CA PHE A 46 0.62 11.32 4.85
C PHE A 46 0.01 12.61 4.28
N TYR A 47 0.60 13.14 3.20
CA TYR A 47 0.11 14.35 2.53
C TYR A 47 -1.33 14.18 2.06
N TYR A 48 -1.65 13.03 1.47
CA TYR A 48 -3.01 12.72 1.06
C TYR A 48 -3.98 12.67 2.25
N ALA A 49 -3.60 12.02 3.35
CA ALA A 49 -4.46 11.87 4.53
C ALA A 49 -4.76 13.23 5.21
N VAL A 50 -3.76 14.11 5.30
CA VAL A 50 -3.87 15.41 5.98
C VAL A 50 -4.55 16.46 5.10
N GLU A 51 -4.05 16.66 3.87
CA GLU A 51 -4.49 17.75 3.00
C GLU A 51 -5.21 17.26 1.74
N GLY A 52 -4.64 16.27 1.04
CA GLY A 52 -5.08 15.90 -0.31
C GLY A 52 -6.55 15.47 -0.37
N ARG A 53 -6.98 14.68 0.63
CA ARG A 53 -8.35 14.19 0.78
C ARG A 53 -9.38 15.31 0.94
N LYS A 54 -9.01 16.41 1.61
CA LYS A 54 -9.90 17.55 1.88
C LYS A 54 -9.90 18.54 0.72
N ARG A 55 -8.72 18.83 0.16
CA ARG A 55 -8.52 19.89 -0.85
C ARG A 55 -8.95 19.48 -2.25
N PHE A 56 -8.58 18.27 -2.71
CA PHE A 56 -8.78 17.87 -4.11
C PHE A 56 -10.05 17.04 -4.33
N PHE A 57 -10.48 16.23 -3.35
CA PHE A 57 -11.56 15.25 -3.56
C PHE A 57 -12.87 15.56 -2.82
N LYS A 58 -13.12 16.82 -2.45
CA LYS A 58 -14.23 17.23 -1.56
C LYS A 58 -15.57 16.56 -1.90
N ASN A 59 -15.99 16.57 -3.16
CA ASN A 59 -17.31 16.08 -3.59
C ASN A 59 -17.30 14.69 -4.26
N GLN A 60 -16.15 14.03 -4.35
CA GLN A 60 -15.98 12.77 -5.07
C GLN A 60 -15.80 11.58 -4.11
N ALA A 61 -16.92 11.06 -3.61
CA ALA A 61 -16.92 9.98 -2.61
C ALA A 61 -16.29 8.67 -3.13
N VAL A 62 -16.50 8.32 -4.40
CA VAL A 62 -15.96 7.09 -5.01
C VAL A 62 -14.43 7.14 -5.10
N ILE A 63 -13.89 8.26 -5.59
CA ILE A 63 -12.44 8.44 -5.71
C ILE A 63 -11.78 8.47 -4.33
N LYS A 64 -12.41 9.12 -3.33
CA LYS A 64 -11.95 9.08 -1.94
C LYS A 64 -11.85 7.66 -1.41
N TYR A 65 -12.90 6.86 -1.57
CA TYR A 65 -12.92 5.48 -1.10
C TYR A 65 -11.82 4.65 -1.75
N MET A 66 -11.64 4.80 -3.07
CA MET A 66 -10.58 4.12 -3.82
C MET A 66 -9.19 4.53 -3.34
N LEU A 67 -8.91 5.84 -3.26
CA LEU A 67 -7.60 6.36 -2.85
C LEU A 67 -7.30 6.04 -1.38
N ASP A 68 -8.28 6.12 -0.49
CA ASP A 68 -8.13 5.71 0.91
C ASP A 68 -7.69 4.23 0.95
N ARG A 69 -8.37 3.34 0.19
CA ARG A 69 -7.99 1.93 0.12
C ARG A 69 -6.60 1.71 -0.51
N TYR A 70 -6.27 2.41 -1.60
CA TYR A 70 -4.97 2.31 -2.27
C TYR A 70 -3.84 2.75 -1.35
N LEU A 71 -3.93 3.95 -0.80
CA LEU A 71 -2.87 4.55 0.00
C LEU A 71 -2.73 3.87 1.36
N SER A 72 -3.80 3.31 1.94
CA SER A 72 -3.68 2.49 3.15
C SER A 72 -2.85 1.22 2.91
N TRP A 73 -3.11 0.48 1.83
CA TRP A 73 -2.31 -0.72 1.51
C TRP A 73 -0.89 -0.34 1.09
N PHE A 74 -0.72 0.75 0.34
CA PHE A 74 0.60 1.25 -0.03
C PHE A 74 1.42 1.66 1.19
N ALA A 75 0.80 2.37 2.15
CA ALA A 75 1.44 2.72 3.42
C ALA A 75 1.87 1.47 4.20
N ALA A 76 1.02 0.43 4.25
CA ALA A 76 1.38 -0.83 4.90
C ALA A 76 2.61 -1.50 4.24
N ILE A 77 2.67 -1.54 2.91
CA ILE A 77 3.82 -2.08 2.16
C ILE A 77 5.10 -1.28 2.46
N CYS A 78 5.01 0.05 2.47
CA CYS A 78 6.14 0.93 2.78
C CYS A 78 6.59 0.76 4.25
N LEU A 79 5.66 0.63 5.21
CA LEU A 79 5.96 0.37 6.62
C LEU A 79 6.67 -0.97 6.81
N VAL A 80 6.25 -2.03 6.11
CA VAL A 80 6.92 -3.35 6.14
C VAL A 80 8.31 -3.30 5.50
N GLY A 81 8.55 -2.37 4.57
CA GLY A 81 9.88 -2.18 3.97
C GLY A 81 10.95 -1.76 4.98
N TYR A 82 10.62 -0.93 5.98
CA TYR A 82 11.56 -0.47 7.00
C TYR A 82 12.20 -1.58 7.86
N PRO A 83 11.43 -2.49 8.50
CA PRO A 83 12.02 -3.56 9.28
C PRO A 83 12.87 -4.51 8.43
N LEU A 84 12.57 -4.66 7.13
CA LEU A 84 13.40 -5.44 6.21
C LEU A 84 14.75 -4.76 5.91
N ILE A 85 14.75 -3.43 5.71
CA ILE A 85 16.00 -2.65 5.58
C ILE A 85 16.78 -2.70 6.89
N PHE A 86 16.12 -2.53 8.04
CA PHE A 86 16.75 -2.54 9.35
C PHE A 86 17.35 -3.91 9.69
N ALA A 87 16.61 -5.00 9.44
CA ALA A 87 17.13 -6.35 9.61
C ALA A 87 18.39 -6.57 8.78
N ARG A 88 18.48 -5.94 7.61
CA ARG A 88 19.66 -6.02 6.76
C ARG A 88 20.81 -5.06 7.13
N ALA A 89 20.57 -4.09 7.99
CA ALA A 89 21.62 -3.17 8.43
C ALA A 89 22.22 -3.60 9.78
N TYR A 90 21.41 -4.24 10.64
CA TYR A 90 21.78 -4.52 12.03
C TYR A 90 21.66 -5.99 12.44
N LEU A 91 20.99 -6.84 11.63
CA LEU A 91 20.75 -8.26 11.96
C LEU A 91 21.32 -9.21 10.91
N ASP A 92 22.52 -8.89 10.38
CA ASP A 92 23.14 -9.55 9.22
C ASP A 92 23.39 -11.06 9.35
N GLN A 93 23.40 -11.61 10.56
CA GLN A 93 23.59 -13.03 10.83
C GLN A 93 22.27 -13.77 11.13
N TYR A 94 21.15 -13.05 11.17
CA TYR A 94 19.86 -13.61 11.57
C TYR A 94 18.95 -13.89 10.38
N PHE A 95 17.97 -14.76 10.61
CA PHE A 95 16.98 -15.23 9.64
C PHE A 95 16.27 -14.12 8.84
N PHE A 96 16.01 -12.97 9.45
CA PHE A 96 15.32 -11.85 8.81
C PHE A 96 16.19 -11.07 7.81
N ALA A 97 17.52 -11.22 7.84
CA ALA A 97 18.43 -10.58 6.88
C ALA A 97 18.60 -11.37 5.57
N TRP A 98 17.98 -12.55 5.48
CA TRP A 98 18.06 -13.42 4.31
C TRP A 98 17.52 -12.77 3.05
N ARG A 99 18.05 -13.19 1.89
CA ARG A 99 17.62 -12.67 0.58
C ARG A 99 16.14 -12.90 0.32
N VAL A 100 15.61 -14.06 0.73
CA VAL A 100 14.20 -14.46 0.52
C VAL A 100 13.20 -13.39 0.91
N TRP A 101 13.38 -12.71 2.05
CA TRP A 101 12.43 -11.70 2.53
C TRP A 101 12.31 -10.49 1.62
N ARG A 102 13.43 -10.08 1.04
CA ARG A 102 13.49 -8.92 0.15
C ARG A 102 12.81 -9.22 -1.17
N TYR A 103 13.10 -10.38 -1.75
CA TYR A 103 12.45 -10.82 -2.98
C TYR A 103 10.97 -11.12 -2.78
N LEU A 104 10.58 -11.66 -1.61
CA LEU A 104 9.17 -11.87 -1.26
C LEU A 104 8.42 -10.54 -1.14
N TRP A 105 9.03 -9.52 -0.53
CA TRP A 105 8.46 -8.18 -0.46
C TRP A 105 8.33 -7.52 -1.85
N LEU A 106 9.35 -7.67 -2.72
CA LEU A 106 9.28 -7.18 -4.10
C LEU A 106 8.21 -7.92 -4.92
N LEU A 107 8.12 -9.24 -4.79
CA LEU A 107 7.07 -10.04 -5.42
C LEU A 107 5.68 -9.61 -4.94
N TRP A 108 5.54 -9.33 -3.65
CA TRP A 108 4.30 -8.80 -3.08
C TRP A 108 3.93 -7.44 -3.66
N LEU A 109 4.90 -6.54 -3.82
CA LEU A 109 4.72 -5.22 -4.43
C LEU A 109 4.25 -5.35 -5.89
N VAL A 110 4.87 -6.25 -6.66
CA VAL A 110 4.46 -6.53 -8.05
C VAL A 110 3.05 -7.12 -8.10
N GLY A 111 2.75 -8.11 -7.27
CA GLY A 111 1.41 -8.71 -7.18
C GLY A 111 0.34 -7.68 -6.80
N TRP A 112 0.65 -6.81 -5.85
CA TRP A 112 -0.21 -5.70 -5.45
C TRP A 112 -0.44 -4.69 -6.58
N ALA A 113 0.61 -4.33 -7.33
CA ALA A 113 0.50 -3.45 -8.49
C ALA A 113 -0.40 -4.05 -9.58
N ILE A 114 -0.21 -5.33 -9.92
CA ILE A 114 -1.06 -6.05 -10.88
C ILE A 114 -2.51 -6.07 -10.40
N TRP A 115 -2.75 -6.39 -9.13
CA TRP A 115 -4.08 -6.42 -8.55
C TRP A 115 -4.79 -5.06 -8.67
N TRP A 116 -4.08 -3.96 -8.43
CA TRP A 116 -4.62 -2.62 -8.61
C TRP A 116 -4.89 -2.24 -10.06
N VAL A 117 -4.01 -2.63 -10.99
CA VAL A 117 -4.25 -2.43 -12.43
C VAL A 117 -5.55 -3.14 -12.85
N VAL A 118 -5.73 -4.39 -12.44
CA VAL A 118 -6.96 -5.15 -12.72
C VAL A 118 -8.17 -4.49 -12.08
N TYR A 119 -8.07 -4.03 -10.83
CA TYR A 119 -9.14 -3.31 -10.15
C TYR A 119 -9.54 -2.03 -10.89
N LEU A 120 -8.56 -1.21 -11.30
CA LEU A 120 -8.79 0.05 -12.00
C LEU A 120 -9.41 -0.15 -13.39
N VAL A 121 -8.99 -1.19 -14.12
CA VAL A 121 -9.50 -1.44 -15.47
C VAL A 121 -10.89 -2.10 -15.43
N ARG A 122 -11.11 -3.07 -14.55
CA ARG A 122 -12.33 -3.89 -14.58
C ARG A 122 -13.40 -3.43 -13.59
N LYS A 123 -13.01 -3.11 -12.36
CA LYS A 123 -13.95 -2.94 -11.25
C LYS A 123 -14.32 -1.47 -11.01
N PHE A 124 -13.34 -0.59 -11.09
CA PHE A 124 -13.54 0.85 -10.91
C PHE A 124 -14.59 1.47 -11.86
N PRO A 125 -14.64 1.19 -13.19
CA PRO A 125 -15.68 1.76 -14.04
C PRO A 125 -17.09 1.32 -13.65
N GLN A 126 -17.24 0.08 -13.14
CA GLN A 126 -18.54 -0.44 -12.67
C GLN A 126 -18.99 0.24 -11.37
N GLU A 127 -18.05 0.49 -10.44
CA GLU A 127 -18.31 1.23 -9.20
C GLU A 127 -18.70 2.70 -9.47
N GLN A 128 -18.11 3.33 -10.50
CA GLN A 128 -18.53 4.67 -10.92
C GLN A 128 -19.96 4.67 -11.49
N ALA A 129 -20.26 3.77 -12.43
CA ALA A 129 -21.58 3.69 -13.07
C ALA A 129 -22.70 3.40 -12.05
N SER A 130 -22.46 2.46 -11.14
CA SER A 130 -23.41 2.15 -10.06
C SER A 130 -23.62 3.32 -9.10
N PHE A 131 -22.57 4.08 -8.78
CA PHE A 131 -22.69 5.27 -7.93
C PHE A 131 -23.50 6.39 -8.59
N VAL A 132 -23.33 6.59 -9.91
CA VAL A 132 -24.13 7.56 -10.68
C VAL A 132 -25.61 7.14 -10.69
N ALA A 133 -25.90 5.87 -10.97
CA ALA A 133 -27.27 5.34 -10.94
C ALA A 133 -27.90 5.46 -9.54
N TYR A 134 -27.12 5.21 -8.49
CA TYR A 134 -27.58 5.38 -7.10
C TYR A 134 -27.88 6.85 -6.77
N ARG A 135 -27.03 7.80 -7.19
CA ARG A 135 -27.30 9.24 -7.03
C ARG A 135 -28.58 9.68 -7.74
N GLN A 136 -28.80 9.22 -8.97
CA GLN A 136 -30.04 9.52 -9.71
C GLN A 136 -31.25 9.01 -8.94
N ARG A 137 -31.23 7.78 -8.43
CA ARG A 137 -32.33 7.23 -7.61
C ARG A 137 -32.57 8.03 -6.34
N GLN A 138 -31.53 8.50 -5.67
CA GLN A 138 -31.66 9.34 -4.47
C GLN A 138 -32.30 10.71 -4.73
N GLN A 139 -32.22 11.24 -5.96
CA GLN A 139 -32.92 12.50 -6.30
C GLN A 139 -34.44 12.34 -6.29
N TYR A 140 -34.95 11.14 -6.55
CA TYR A 140 -36.39 10.85 -6.60
C TYR A 140 -36.95 10.34 -5.27
N ILE A 141 -36.11 10.01 -4.30
CA ILE A 141 -36.55 9.63 -2.96
C ILE A 141 -36.78 10.92 -2.17
N PRO A 142 -38.03 11.29 -1.82
CA PRO A 142 -38.28 12.46 -1.01
C PRO A 142 -37.56 12.28 0.31
N LYS A 143 -36.63 13.19 0.63
CA LYS A 143 -35.97 13.22 1.95
C LYS A 143 -37.08 13.27 2.99
N SER A 144 -37.26 12.18 3.74
CA SER A 144 -38.32 12.11 4.75
C SER A 144 -38.11 13.29 5.70
N SER A 145 -39.06 14.22 5.68
CA SER A 145 -38.98 15.42 6.50
C SER A 145 -39.27 15.02 7.94
N ARG A 146 -38.30 14.43 8.64
CA ARG A 146 -38.34 14.22 10.09
C ARG A 146 -38.68 15.53 10.83
N ARG A 147 -38.33 16.67 10.23
CA ARG A 147 -38.69 18.02 10.71
C ARG A 147 -40.20 18.32 10.65
N LYS A 148 -40.95 17.84 9.65
CA LYS A 148 -42.42 17.98 9.62
C LYS A 148 -43.11 17.01 10.58
N ALA A 149 -42.57 15.81 10.77
CA ALA A 149 -43.14 14.85 11.72
C ALA A 149 -43.05 15.36 13.18
N LYS A 150 -41.93 15.98 13.56
CA LYS A 150 -41.77 16.56 14.90
C LYS A 150 -42.63 17.81 15.12
N ALA A 151 -42.82 18.65 14.09
CA ALA A 151 -43.71 19.80 14.14
C ALA A 151 -45.20 19.42 14.24
N ARG A 152 -45.62 18.33 13.58
CA ARG A 152 -47.01 17.82 13.62
C ARG A 152 -47.33 17.04 14.90
N ALA A 153 -46.31 16.47 15.55
CA ALA A 153 -46.42 15.83 16.86
C ALA A 153 -46.41 16.86 18.01
N ALA A 154 -45.78 18.02 17.82
CA ALA A 154 -45.79 19.12 18.79
C ALA A 154 -47.02 20.04 18.67
N SER A 155 -47.82 19.90 17.61
CA SER A 155 -49.07 20.64 17.39
C SER A 155 -50.33 19.81 17.67
N ARG A 156 -50.20 18.68 18.36
CA ARG A 156 -51.29 17.87 18.92
C ARG A 156 -51.15 17.89 20.43
#